data_AF-A0A2E2UTX1-F1
#
_entry.id   AF-A0A2E2UTX1-F1
#
_cell.length_a   1.000
_cell.length_b   1.000
_cell.length_c   1.000
_cell.angle_alpha   90.00
_cell.angle_beta   90.00
_cell.angle_gamma   90.00
#
_symmetry.space_group_name_H-M   'P 1'
#
loop_
_entity.id
_entity.type
_entity.pdbx_description
1 polymer ?
#
loop_
_entity_poly.entity_id
_entity_poly.type
_entity_poly.pdbx_seq_one_letter_code
_entity_poly.pdbx_strand_id
1 'polypeptide(L)'
;MKLIFLISLYFCTINLFAQSKSDLKIANKYSNSKQCDKAIEIYENLESRVNILSYYNNYLKCLIVDKNYNNAIALVKKVKKKYPNQARYIADLGFIYKAKGEKNRAEKEFKRSIDALVSGKINQVTYLANSFSRNKEYHYLLKTYKRGQELNPNHEFGFQLASALSSTGKTEQMIDTYLDLIEKKESHLNSVKIRLQNTLGRTKGNQNNYDLLSKKLLYRVQNNNNNALTELLIWLYIQSNDYDAAYIFTKALDKRLKENGHRMFDLAYIAYENKAFKQSLKCYQYLIDLGSDNSFYVDAKISKVIVSGEEIINREHTKNELLTLNNDYQSTIDELGKSLDLVYLMKDFAKLKAYHLYETETAIEILEECINLSTKGELQAECKLMLGDIYLINNRDWDAIIQYSQVEKAFQENPIGHEAKFRRARVAYFQGQFDWAQAQLDVLKGSTTKLIANNAMQLSLLITDNIGLDTSTQAMQMYSQAELLIYQNKNDESYQLLDSMLSTFPGHALSDEILYKQAEIEFYNKNYTQAAKLYEKVATEFSFDILADDALFKWAEILEENLNNISKAQKIYEKIVMDYSDSIYTVEARKRFRKLRGDQNKEL
;
A
#
# COMPACT_ATOMS: atom_id res chain seq x y z
N MET A 1 51.76 -61.32 27.86
CA MET A 1 50.47 -61.34 28.57
C MET A 1 50.07 -60.00 29.22
N LYS A 2 50.97 -59.25 29.87
CA LYS A 2 50.63 -57.94 30.48
C LYS A 2 50.23 -56.83 29.48
N LEU A 3 50.75 -56.85 28.24
CA LEU A 3 50.43 -55.85 27.20
C LEU A 3 49.03 -56.02 26.58
N ILE A 4 48.57 -57.27 26.44
CA ILE A 4 47.25 -57.60 25.86
C ILE A 4 46.12 -57.24 26.84
N PHE A 5 46.38 -57.34 28.14
CA PHE A 5 45.43 -56.92 29.18
C PHE A 5 45.26 -55.39 29.23
N LEU A 6 46.32 -54.64 28.92
CA LEU A 6 46.29 -53.17 28.85
C LEU A 6 45.56 -52.65 27.60
N ILE A 7 45.66 -53.35 26.46
CA ILE A 7 44.92 -53.01 25.23
C ILE A 7 43.43 -53.38 25.33
N SER A 8 43.11 -54.49 26.00
CA SER A 8 41.74 -54.88 26.36
C SER A 8 41.05 -53.86 27.28
N LEU A 9 41.76 -53.37 28.31
CA LEU A 9 41.24 -52.32 29.18
C LEU A 9 41.02 -50.99 28.42
N TYR A 10 41.89 -50.66 27.47
CA TYR A 10 41.76 -49.45 26.66
C TYR A 10 40.54 -49.52 25.72
N PHE A 11 40.28 -50.68 25.08
CA PHE A 11 39.10 -50.89 24.22
C PHE A 11 37.77 -50.89 24.99
N CYS A 12 37.79 -51.29 26.27
CA CYS A 12 36.59 -51.26 27.11
C CYS A 12 36.16 -49.81 27.44
N THR A 13 37.11 -48.88 27.57
CA THR A 13 36.81 -47.47 27.83
C THR A 13 36.23 -46.73 26.62
N ILE A 14 36.59 -47.11 25.38
CA ILE A 14 36.13 -46.44 24.15
C ILE A 14 34.65 -46.78 23.85
N ASN A 15 34.20 -48.00 24.15
CA ASN A 15 32.80 -48.42 23.97
C ASN A 15 31.83 -47.72 24.94
N LEU A 16 32.27 -47.45 26.17
CA LEU A 16 31.47 -46.74 27.18
C LEU A 16 31.17 -45.28 26.80
N PHE A 17 32.09 -44.59 26.12
CA PHE A 17 31.86 -43.23 25.63
C PHE A 17 30.96 -43.19 24.38
N ALA A 18 30.98 -44.21 23.52
CA ALA A 18 30.14 -44.30 22.33
C ALA A 18 28.65 -44.50 22.66
N GLN A 19 28.34 -45.34 23.66
CA GLN A 19 26.96 -45.63 24.09
C GLN A 19 26.26 -44.37 24.64
N SER A 20 26.97 -43.57 25.46
CA SER A 20 26.42 -42.34 26.05
C SER A 20 26.03 -41.26 25.02
N LYS A 21 26.72 -41.19 23.88
CA LYS A 21 26.37 -40.30 22.76
C LYS A 21 25.14 -40.77 21.99
N SER A 22 24.93 -42.09 21.91
CA SER A 22 23.73 -42.69 21.31
C SER A 22 22.49 -42.43 22.16
N ASP A 23 22.60 -42.67 23.47
CA ASP A 23 21.50 -42.49 24.42
C ASP A 23 21.04 -41.02 24.48
N LEU A 24 21.99 -40.07 24.44
CA LEU A 24 21.67 -38.64 24.35
C LEU A 24 20.88 -38.29 23.08
N LYS A 25 21.24 -38.86 21.93
CA LYS A 25 20.50 -38.63 20.66
C LYS A 25 19.08 -39.19 20.74
N ILE A 26 18.92 -40.38 21.33
CA ILE A 26 17.63 -41.03 21.53
C ILE A 26 16.75 -40.21 22.47
N ALA A 27 17.29 -39.78 23.62
CA ALA A 27 16.57 -38.93 24.57
C ALA A 27 16.15 -37.58 23.97
N ASN A 28 17.02 -36.95 23.18
CA ASN A 28 16.68 -35.71 22.45
C ASN A 28 15.56 -35.95 21.41
N LYS A 29 15.57 -37.09 20.72
CA LYS A 29 14.50 -37.46 19.77
C LYS A 29 13.16 -37.63 20.49
N TYR A 30 13.14 -38.34 21.62
CA TYR A 30 11.92 -38.50 22.44
C TYR A 30 11.42 -37.18 23.02
N SER A 31 12.32 -36.31 23.50
CA SER A 31 11.97 -34.98 23.99
C SER A 31 11.36 -34.10 22.88
N ASN A 32 11.93 -34.13 21.67
CA ASN A 32 11.42 -33.39 20.52
C ASN A 32 10.08 -33.93 20.01
N SER A 33 9.84 -35.25 20.12
CA SER A 33 8.56 -35.88 19.79
C SER A 33 7.51 -35.79 20.92
N LYS A 34 7.77 -34.99 21.97
CA LYS A 34 6.91 -34.79 23.16
C LYS A 34 6.70 -36.05 24.02
N GLN A 35 7.45 -37.12 23.79
CA GLN A 35 7.43 -38.33 24.62
C GLN A 35 8.33 -38.13 25.86
N CYS A 36 7.87 -37.31 26.80
CA CYS A 36 8.69 -36.84 27.92
C CYS A 36 9.05 -37.95 28.91
N ASP A 37 8.15 -38.88 29.18
CA ASP A 37 8.33 -39.96 30.16
C ASP A 37 9.53 -40.84 29.81
N LYS A 38 9.59 -41.29 28.55
CA LYS A 38 10.72 -42.08 28.01
C LYS A 38 12.01 -41.27 27.96
N ALA A 39 11.92 -39.97 27.70
CA ALA A 39 13.10 -39.11 27.66
C ALA A 39 13.70 -38.92 29.07
N ILE A 40 12.86 -38.73 30.09
CA ILE A 40 13.26 -38.54 31.50
C ILE A 40 14.05 -39.74 32.00
N GLU A 41 13.57 -40.97 31.78
CA GLU A 41 14.25 -42.21 32.19
C GLU A 41 15.66 -42.31 31.61
N ILE A 42 15.82 -41.94 30.33
CA ILE A 42 17.15 -41.95 29.69
C ILE A 42 18.03 -40.82 30.25
N TYR A 43 17.48 -39.61 30.46
CA TYR A 43 18.26 -38.48 31.00
C TYR A 43 18.76 -38.71 32.43
N GLU A 44 17.98 -39.38 33.27
CA GLU A 44 18.38 -39.74 34.64
C GLU A 44 19.60 -40.68 34.64
N ASN A 45 19.64 -41.63 33.71
CA ASN A 45 20.75 -42.58 33.57
C ASN A 45 22.04 -41.98 32.96
N LEU A 46 22.00 -40.76 32.40
CA LEU A 46 23.18 -40.08 31.84
C LEU A 46 24.06 -39.40 32.91
N GLU A 47 23.65 -39.37 34.17
CA GLU A 47 24.13 -38.48 35.25
C GLU A 47 25.65 -38.49 35.56
N SER A 48 26.42 -39.45 35.04
CA SER A 48 27.86 -39.60 35.32
C SER A 48 28.79 -39.54 34.09
N ARG A 49 28.26 -39.60 32.86
CA ARG A 49 29.06 -39.86 31.64
C ARG A 49 29.08 -38.72 30.63
N VAL A 50 28.11 -37.80 30.70
CA VAL A 50 27.92 -36.73 29.72
C VAL A 50 27.84 -35.37 30.43
N ASN A 51 28.39 -34.33 29.80
CA ASN A 51 28.27 -32.98 30.36
C ASN A 51 26.80 -32.56 30.45
N ILE A 52 26.35 -32.25 31.67
CA ILE A 52 24.98 -31.82 32.00
C ILE A 52 24.47 -30.70 31.08
N LEU A 53 25.34 -29.80 30.61
CA LEU A 53 24.95 -28.70 29.72
C LEU A 53 24.42 -29.18 28.36
N SER A 54 24.85 -30.36 27.89
CA SER A 54 24.47 -30.92 26.59
C SER A 54 23.01 -31.39 26.53
N TYR A 55 22.40 -31.67 27.69
CA TYR A 55 21.03 -32.19 27.76
C TYR A 55 20.10 -31.43 28.71
N TYR A 56 20.65 -30.51 29.51
CA TYR A 56 19.92 -29.74 30.51
C TYR A 56 18.60 -29.13 30.00
N ASN A 57 18.62 -28.44 28.85
CA ASN A 57 17.42 -27.75 28.35
C ASN A 57 16.28 -28.71 28.01
N ASN A 58 16.60 -29.83 27.36
CA ASN A 58 15.60 -30.82 26.95
C ASN A 58 15.10 -31.62 28.13
N TYR A 59 16.00 -31.99 29.06
CA TYR A 59 15.62 -32.68 30.28
C TYR A 59 14.74 -31.82 31.18
N LEU A 60 15.13 -30.56 31.43
CA LEU A 60 14.33 -29.64 32.21
C LEU A 60 12.96 -29.38 31.59
N LYS A 61 12.88 -29.24 30.26
CA LYS A 61 11.61 -29.10 29.54
C LYS A 61 10.71 -30.31 29.77
N CYS A 62 11.23 -31.53 29.63
CA CYS A 62 10.46 -32.75 29.87
C CYS A 62 9.95 -32.84 31.30
N LEU A 63 10.79 -32.55 32.31
CA LEU A 63 10.39 -32.55 33.72
C LEU A 63 9.28 -31.53 34.02
N ILE A 64 9.30 -30.36 33.39
CA ILE A 64 8.24 -29.35 33.55
C ILE A 64 6.93 -29.82 32.89
N VAL A 65 7.00 -30.40 31.68
CA VAL A 65 5.82 -30.93 30.96
C VAL A 65 5.16 -32.06 31.73
N ASP A 66 5.96 -32.96 32.29
CA ASP A 66 5.53 -34.07 33.16
C ASP A 66 5.10 -33.60 34.57
N LYS A 67 5.17 -32.29 34.86
CA LYS A 67 4.89 -31.69 36.18
C LYS A 67 5.74 -32.26 37.33
N ASN A 68 6.87 -32.90 37.01
CA ASN A 68 7.84 -33.39 37.98
C ASN A 68 8.75 -32.25 38.49
N TYR A 69 8.14 -31.33 39.23
CA TYR A 69 8.79 -30.11 39.68
C TYR A 69 9.92 -30.35 40.70
N ASN A 70 9.84 -31.42 41.48
CA ASN A 70 10.86 -31.72 42.49
C ASN A 70 12.17 -32.16 41.83
N ASN A 71 12.11 -33.04 40.83
CA ASN A 71 13.30 -33.44 40.06
C ASN A 71 13.83 -32.26 39.23
N ALA A 72 12.94 -31.42 38.69
CA ALA A 72 13.34 -30.19 38.00
C ALA A 72 14.13 -29.25 38.94
N ILE A 73 13.65 -29.02 40.17
CA ILE A 73 14.36 -28.21 41.18
C ILE A 73 15.72 -28.82 41.52
N ALA A 74 15.79 -30.13 41.70
CA ALA A 74 17.04 -30.84 42.00
C ALA A 74 18.06 -30.67 40.86
N LEU A 75 17.63 -30.86 39.61
CA LEU A 75 18.44 -30.66 38.40
C LEU A 75 19.01 -29.24 38.32
N VAL A 76 18.16 -28.22 38.46
CA VAL A 76 18.61 -26.82 38.38
C VAL A 76 19.56 -26.47 39.53
N LYS A 77 19.30 -26.94 40.75
CA LYS A 77 20.23 -26.75 41.89
C LYS A 77 21.59 -27.39 41.63
N LYS A 78 21.63 -28.58 41.04
CA LYS A 78 22.86 -29.28 40.65
C LYS A 78 23.66 -28.47 39.62
N VAL A 79 23.00 -27.99 38.57
CA VAL A 79 23.63 -27.15 37.54
C VAL A 79 24.12 -25.82 38.12
N LYS A 80 23.32 -25.18 38.98
CA LYS A 80 23.71 -23.94 39.67
C LYS A 80 24.94 -24.11 40.55
N LYS A 81 25.06 -25.23 41.27
CA LYS A 81 26.26 -25.53 42.08
C LYS A 81 27.52 -25.62 41.21
N LYS A 82 27.39 -26.17 39.99
CA LYS A 82 28.50 -26.31 39.04
C LYS A 82 28.82 -25.00 38.29
N TYR A 83 27.81 -24.17 38.06
CA TYR A 83 27.93 -22.90 37.33
C TYR A 83 27.29 -21.75 38.13
N PRO A 84 27.90 -21.34 39.27
CA PRO A 84 27.29 -20.40 40.22
C PRO A 84 27.11 -18.99 39.67
N ASN A 85 27.91 -18.59 38.68
CA ASN A 85 27.95 -17.22 38.12
C ASN A 85 27.03 -17.02 36.90
N GLN A 86 26.03 -17.88 36.73
CA GLN A 86 25.12 -17.85 35.58
C GLN A 86 23.69 -17.52 36.01
N ALA A 87 23.31 -16.26 35.81
CA ALA A 87 21.98 -15.72 36.11
C ALA A 87 20.82 -16.55 35.53
N ARG A 88 21.02 -17.16 34.35
CA ARG A 88 20.02 -17.98 33.67
C ARG A 88 19.49 -19.13 34.53
N TYR A 89 20.37 -19.88 35.21
CA TYR A 89 19.95 -21.03 36.01
C TYR A 89 19.21 -20.62 37.29
N ILE A 90 19.48 -19.42 37.81
CA ILE A 90 18.71 -18.85 38.92
C ILE A 90 17.29 -18.55 38.45
N ALA A 91 17.13 -17.98 37.24
CA ALA A 91 15.82 -17.72 36.66
C ALA A 91 15.04 -19.01 36.35
N ASP A 92 15.71 -20.04 35.83
CA ASP A 92 15.10 -21.37 35.60
C ASP A 92 14.46 -21.93 36.88
N LEU A 93 15.12 -21.77 38.04
CA LEU A 93 14.57 -22.17 39.33
C LEU A 93 13.30 -21.37 39.69
N GLY A 94 13.30 -20.06 39.40
CA GLY A 94 12.12 -19.21 39.57
C GLY A 94 10.95 -19.64 38.69
N PHE A 95 11.18 -20.00 37.41
CA PHE A 95 10.13 -20.48 36.51
C PHE A 95 9.51 -21.79 37.00
N ILE A 96 10.32 -22.71 37.53
CA ILE A 96 9.81 -23.97 38.10
C ILE A 96 8.97 -23.69 39.35
N TYR A 97 9.42 -22.81 40.25
CA TYR A 97 8.62 -22.42 41.42
C TYR A 97 7.29 -21.79 41.01
N LYS A 98 7.29 -20.96 39.96
CA LYS A 98 6.05 -20.38 39.43
C LYS A 98 5.13 -21.45 38.87
N ALA A 99 5.65 -22.38 38.07
CA ALA A 99 4.87 -23.50 37.52
C ALA A 99 4.28 -24.42 38.60
N LYS A 100 4.99 -24.58 39.73
CA LYS A 100 4.53 -25.30 40.91
C LYS A 100 3.50 -24.52 41.76
N GLY A 101 3.28 -23.23 41.48
CA GLY A 101 2.36 -22.35 42.24
C GLY A 101 3.01 -21.59 43.41
N GLU A 102 4.32 -21.72 43.63
CA GLU A 102 5.07 -21.09 44.71
C GLU A 102 5.52 -19.65 44.33
N LYS A 103 4.56 -18.73 44.16
CA LYS A 103 4.81 -17.36 43.65
C LYS A 103 5.92 -16.61 44.39
N ASN A 104 5.88 -16.55 45.73
CA ASN A 104 6.87 -15.79 46.51
C ASN A 104 8.31 -16.30 46.32
N ARG A 105 8.48 -17.62 46.17
CA ARG A 105 9.81 -18.21 45.90
C ARG A 105 10.27 -17.93 44.47
N ALA A 106 9.34 -17.96 43.52
CA ALA A 106 9.63 -17.59 42.13
C ALA A 106 10.15 -16.14 42.03
N GLU A 107 9.45 -15.18 42.62
CA GLU A 107 9.85 -13.77 42.60
C GLU A 107 11.22 -13.53 43.26
N LYS A 108 11.49 -14.23 44.37
CA LYS A 108 12.80 -14.17 45.04
C LYS A 108 13.92 -14.64 44.11
N GLU A 109 13.73 -15.76 43.42
CA GLU A 109 14.75 -16.26 42.48
C GLU A 109 14.85 -15.38 41.22
N PHE A 110 13.76 -14.80 40.72
CA PHE A 110 13.82 -13.83 39.61
C PHE A 110 14.58 -12.55 39.98
N LYS A 111 14.40 -12.03 41.20
CA LYS A 111 15.19 -10.88 41.68
C LYS A 111 16.68 -11.27 41.77
N ARG A 112 16.98 -12.41 42.37
CA ARG A 112 18.36 -12.92 42.50
C ARG A 112 19.03 -13.15 41.15
N SER A 113 18.29 -13.60 40.13
CA SER A 113 18.87 -13.81 38.79
C SER A 113 19.29 -12.49 38.15
N ILE A 114 18.52 -11.41 38.36
CA ILE A 114 18.86 -10.07 37.88
C ILE A 114 20.03 -9.49 38.68
N ASP A 115 20.04 -9.66 40.01
CA ASP A 115 21.13 -9.18 40.87
C ASP A 115 22.46 -9.89 40.60
N ALA A 116 22.41 -11.12 40.07
CA ALA A 116 23.58 -11.92 39.69
C ALA A 116 24.20 -11.54 38.33
N LEU A 117 23.64 -10.56 37.62
CA LEU A 117 24.23 -10.05 36.39
C LEU A 117 25.56 -9.33 36.68
N VAL A 118 26.55 -9.55 35.83
CA VAL A 118 27.91 -9.01 36.00
C VAL A 118 28.21 -7.93 34.95
N SER A 119 28.92 -6.88 35.38
CA SER A 119 29.38 -5.81 34.48
C SER A 119 30.29 -6.36 33.36
N GLY A 120 30.18 -5.80 32.16
CA GLY A 120 30.89 -6.21 30.96
C GLY A 120 30.37 -7.51 30.30
N LYS A 121 29.40 -8.21 30.89
CA LYS A 121 28.87 -9.48 30.38
C LYS A 121 27.51 -9.31 29.68
N ILE A 122 27.50 -8.58 28.56
CA ILE A 122 26.30 -8.29 27.76
C ILE A 122 25.50 -9.56 27.41
N ASN A 123 26.19 -10.65 27.04
CA ASN A 123 25.52 -11.91 26.70
C ASN A 123 24.65 -12.46 27.85
N GLN A 124 25.06 -12.27 29.11
CA GLN A 124 24.25 -12.73 30.26
C GLN A 124 22.93 -11.96 30.35
N VAL A 125 22.96 -10.65 30.09
CA VAL A 125 21.76 -9.80 30.05
C VAL A 125 20.81 -10.32 28.97
N THR A 126 21.32 -10.52 27.74
CA THR A 126 20.52 -11.01 26.61
C THR A 126 19.93 -12.39 26.87
N TYR A 127 20.71 -13.34 27.42
CA TYR A 127 20.19 -14.67 27.73
C TYR A 127 19.11 -14.66 28.80
N LEU A 128 19.30 -13.88 29.87
CA LEU A 128 18.32 -13.75 30.94
C LEU A 128 17.03 -13.09 30.43
N ALA A 129 17.17 -12.00 29.67
CA ALA A 129 16.06 -11.30 29.03
C ALA A 129 15.27 -12.24 28.10
N ASN A 130 15.94 -12.96 27.21
CA ASN A 130 15.28 -13.93 26.35
C ASN A 130 14.53 -15.02 27.14
N SER A 131 15.05 -15.41 28.31
CA SER A 131 14.36 -16.35 29.18
C SER A 131 13.06 -15.77 29.75
N PHE A 132 13.10 -14.53 30.27
CA PHE A 132 11.90 -13.84 30.73
C PHE A 132 10.89 -13.58 29.61
N SER A 133 11.37 -13.19 28.42
CA SER A 133 10.52 -12.95 27.25
C SER A 133 9.77 -14.20 26.80
N ARG A 134 10.46 -15.35 26.67
CA ARG A 134 9.82 -16.63 26.28
C ARG A 134 8.74 -17.09 27.26
N ASN A 135 8.92 -16.78 28.54
CA ASN A 135 7.98 -17.10 29.61
C ASN A 135 6.93 -15.99 29.85
N LYS A 136 6.89 -14.96 29.00
CA LYS A 136 5.98 -13.80 29.11
C LYS A 136 6.09 -13.03 30.43
N GLU A 137 7.25 -13.08 31.10
CA GLU A 137 7.55 -12.32 32.31
C GLU A 137 8.07 -10.91 31.98
N TYR A 138 7.24 -10.09 31.32
CA TYR A 138 7.69 -8.83 30.75
C TYR A 138 8.15 -7.80 31.80
N HIS A 139 7.63 -7.87 33.03
CA HIS A 139 8.11 -7.02 34.13
C HIS A 139 9.57 -7.30 34.52
N TYR A 140 9.95 -8.58 34.58
CA TYR A 140 11.32 -8.99 34.88
C TYR A 140 12.25 -8.84 33.67
N LEU A 141 11.71 -8.97 32.46
CA LEU A 141 12.40 -8.60 31.21
C LEU A 141 12.85 -7.14 31.25
N LEU A 142 11.93 -6.22 31.59
CA LEU A 142 12.23 -4.80 31.69
C LEU A 142 13.31 -4.52 32.75
N LYS A 143 13.18 -5.11 33.95
CA LYS A 143 14.18 -4.98 35.02
C LYS A 143 15.56 -5.51 34.61
N THR A 144 15.59 -6.61 33.85
CA THR A 144 16.83 -7.22 33.35
C THR A 144 17.58 -6.26 32.43
N TYR A 145 16.90 -5.66 31.45
CA TYR A 145 17.54 -4.69 30.56
C TYR A 145 17.94 -3.39 31.28
N LYS A 146 17.13 -2.90 32.23
CA LYS A 146 17.50 -1.72 33.05
C LYS A 146 18.78 -1.98 33.83
N ARG A 147 18.84 -3.12 34.52
CA ARG A 147 20.06 -3.55 35.24
C ARG A 147 21.24 -3.76 34.30
N GLY A 148 20.99 -4.32 33.11
CA GLY A 148 21.99 -4.47 32.07
C GLY A 148 22.58 -3.13 31.61
N GLN A 149 21.75 -2.11 31.43
CA GLN A 149 22.16 -0.75 31.06
C GLN A 149 22.97 -0.07 32.16
N GLU A 150 22.58 -0.21 33.44
CA GLU A 150 23.34 0.28 34.60
C GLU A 150 24.74 -0.35 34.67
N LEU A 151 24.83 -1.66 34.44
CA LEU A 151 26.09 -2.41 34.51
C LEU A 151 26.99 -2.21 33.29
N ASN A 152 26.44 -1.73 32.17
CA ASN A 152 27.15 -1.55 30.91
C ASN A 152 26.77 -0.19 30.27
N PRO A 153 27.20 0.95 30.85
CA PRO A 153 26.78 2.28 30.37
C PRO A 153 27.11 2.56 28.90
N ASN A 154 28.20 1.97 28.39
CA ASN A 154 28.66 2.14 27.00
C ASN A 154 27.92 1.25 26.00
N HIS A 155 27.19 0.23 26.45
CA HIS A 155 26.36 -0.61 25.58
C HIS A 155 24.94 -0.06 25.52
N GLU A 156 24.29 -0.18 24.38
CA GLU A 156 22.98 0.41 24.14
C GLU A 156 21.88 -0.65 24.12
N PHE A 157 21.07 -0.70 25.19
CA PHE A 157 19.91 -1.59 25.29
C PHE A 157 18.58 -0.89 24.97
N GLY A 158 18.60 0.36 24.48
CA GLY A 158 17.40 1.19 24.39
C GLY A 158 16.28 0.59 23.53
N PHE A 159 16.60 -0.04 22.39
CA PHE A 159 15.58 -0.69 21.56
C PHE A 159 14.93 -1.88 22.26
N GLN A 160 15.72 -2.66 22.99
CA GLN A 160 15.24 -3.80 23.77
C GLN A 160 14.42 -3.34 24.98
N LEU A 161 14.81 -2.24 25.62
CA LEU A 161 14.05 -1.58 26.68
C LEU A 161 12.69 -1.09 26.17
N ALA A 162 12.67 -0.39 25.03
CA ALA A 162 11.43 0.09 24.43
C ALA A 162 10.50 -1.08 24.05
N SER A 163 11.03 -2.16 23.47
CA SER A 163 10.26 -3.36 23.18
C SER A 163 9.70 -4.01 24.46
N ALA A 164 10.48 -4.10 25.54
CA ALA A 164 10.01 -4.61 26.82
C ALA A 164 8.93 -3.71 27.45
N LEU A 165 9.07 -2.38 27.33
CA LEU A 165 8.08 -1.40 27.79
C LEU A 165 6.76 -1.57 27.04
N SER A 166 6.81 -1.72 25.72
CA SER A 166 5.66 -2.03 24.86
C SER A 166 4.92 -3.28 25.34
N SER A 167 5.64 -4.39 25.58
CA SER A 167 5.05 -5.64 26.06
C SER A 167 4.46 -5.56 27.48
N THR A 168 4.82 -4.53 28.27
CA THR A 168 4.23 -4.26 29.59
C THR A 168 3.09 -3.23 29.56
N GLY A 169 2.68 -2.75 28.38
CA GLY A 169 1.66 -1.70 28.25
C GLY A 169 2.12 -0.31 28.67
N LYS A 170 3.43 -0.09 28.84
CA LYS A 170 4.01 1.19 29.26
C LYS A 170 4.34 2.08 28.06
N THR A 171 3.32 2.42 27.27
CA THR A 171 3.46 3.14 26.00
C THR A 171 4.17 4.50 26.16
N GLU A 172 3.83 5.25 27.20
CA GLU A 172 4.43 6.56 27.45
C GLU A 172 5.96 6.47 27.61
N GLN A 173 6.42 5.58 28.48
CA GLN A 173 7.85 5.36 28.74
C GLN A 173 8.56 4.79 27.52
N MET A 174 7.88 3.96 26.73
CA MET A 174 8.41 3.44 25.46
C MET A 174 8.67 4.58 24.48
N ILE A 175 7.72 5.49 24.32
CA ILE A 175 7.89 6.68 23.46
C ILE A 175 9.09 7.47 23.94
N ASP A 176 9.16 7.81 25.22
CA ASP A 176 10.30 8.56 25.77
C ASP A 176 11.63 7.85 25.48
N THR A 177 11.70 6.52 25.65
CA THR A 177 12.92 5.74 25.36
C THR A 177 13.32 5.81 23.88
N TYR A 178 12.35 5.79 22.95
CA TYR A 178 12.65 5.94 21.53
C TYR A 178 13.11 7.35 21.17
N LEU A 179 12.53 8.38 21.78
CA LEU A 179 12.96 9.76 21.55
C LEU A 179 14.37 9.99 22.13
N ASP A 180 14.66 9.46 23.32
CA ASP A 180 16.00 9.52 23.92
C ASP A 180 17.07 8.86 23.02
N LEU A 181 16.72 7.75 22.35
CA LEU A 181 17.61 7.09 21.40
C LEU A 181 17.95 8.00 20.22
N ILE A 182 16.97 8.71 19.65
CA ILE A 182 17.20 9.63 18.54
C ILE A 182 18.06 10.81 18.99
N GLU A 183 17.76 11.39 20.16
CA GLU A 183 18.54 12.50 20.72
C GLU A 183 19.99 12.10 20.98
N LYS A 184 20.23 10.86 21.39
CA LYS A 184 21.58 10.32 21.58
C LYS A 184 22.33 10.12 20.27
N LYS A 185 21.65 9.60 19.23
CA LYS A 185 22.23 9.35 17.90
C LYS A 185 21.16 9.51 16.81
N GLU A 186 21.34 10.50 15.95
CA GLU A 186 20.41 10.79 14.84
C GLU A 186 20.24 9.59 13.89
N SER A 187 21.26 8.74 13.73
CA SER A 187 21.21 7.52 12.91
C SER A 187 20.13 6.51 13.34
N HIS A 188 19.60 6.63 14.56
CA HIS A 188 18.53 5.77 15.06
C HIS A 188 17.15 6.11 14.49
N LEU A 189 16.99 7.28 13.87
CA LEU A 189 15.71 7.78 13.38
C LEU A 189 14.94 6.74 12.55
N ASN A 190 15.57 6.15 11.53
CA ASN A 190 14.90 5.20 10.64
C ASN A 190 14.48 3.91 11.37
N SER A 191 15.32 3.42 12.29
CA SER A 191 15.00 2.26 13.12
C SER A 191 13.82 2.54 14.06
N VAL A 192 13.74 3.76 14.60
CA VAL A 192 12.63 4.20 15.45
C VAL A 192 11.35 4.38 14.64
N LYS A 193 11.38 5.01 13.45
CA LYS A 193 10.23 5.16 12.54
C LYS A 193 9.55 3.80 12.29
N ILE A 194 10.33 2.79 11.89
CA ILE A 194 9.82 1.42 11.63
C ILE A 194 9.17 0.81 12.88
N ARG A 195 9.82 0.94 14.05
CA ARG A 195 9.29 0.36 15.30
C ARG A 195 8.01 1.07 15.75
N LEU A 196 7.96 2.39 15.67
CA LEU A 196 6.77 3.16 16.02
C LEU A 196 5.60 2.82 15.09
N GLN A 197 5.83 2.72 13.78
CA GLN A 197 4.79 2.35 12.81
C GLN A 197 4.18 0.97 13.12
N ASN A 198 5.01 -0.02 13.48
CA ASN A 198 4.53 -1.35 13.85
C ASN A 198 3.83 -1.39 15.22
N THR A 199 4.15 -0.48 16.13
CA THR A 199 3.65 -0.52 17.52
C THR A 199 2.41 0.34 17.71
N LEU A 200 2.34 1.50 17.06
CA LEU A 200 1.27 2.48 17.23
C LEU A 200 0.17 2.35 16.16
N GLY A 201 0.41 1.53 15.14
CA GLY A 201 -0.46 1.40 13.97
C GLY A 201 -0.12 2.41 12.87
N ARG A 202 -0.64 2.17 11.66
CA ARG A 202 -0.39 3.01 10.48
C ARG A 202 -1.31 4.24 10.39
N THR A 203 -2.40 4.29 11.17
CA THR A 203 -3.46 5.29 11.04
C THR A 203 -4.04 5.69 12.40
N LYS A 204 -4.81 6.79 12.45
CA LYS A 204 -5.50 7.37 13.62
C LYS A 204 -6.45 6.43 14.40
N GLY A 205 -6.52 5.13 14.07
CA GLY A 205 -7.38 4.13 14.74
C GLY A 205 -7.03 3.87 16.22
N ASN A 206 -5.91 4.38 16.71
CA ASN A 206 -5.52 4.38 18.14
C ASN A 206 -5.20 5.81 18.60
N GLN A 207 -6.16 6.72 18.41
CA GLN A 207 -6.07 8.18 18.55
C GLN A 207 -5.23 8.64 19.77
N ASN A 208 -5.42 8.01 20.92
CA ASN A 208 -4.72 8.34 22.16
C ASN A 208 -3.18 8.19 22.10
N ASN A 209 -2.67 7.19 21.38
CA ASN A 209 -1.24 6.91 21.32
C ASN A 209 -0.51 7.83 20.34
N TYR A 210 -1.16 8.15 19.22
CA TYR A 210 -0.65 9.10 18.24
C TYR A 210 -0.59 10.52 18.83
N ASP A 211 -1.64 10.93 19.54
CA ASP A 211 -1.71 12.24 20.19
C ASP A 211 -0.64 12.37 21.29
N LEU A 212 -0.42 11.29 22.06
CA LEU A 212 0.63 11.24 23.07
C LEU A 212 2.03 11.41 22.45
N LEU A 213 2.33 10.68 21.37
CA LEU A 213 3.61 10.81 20.66
C LEU A 213 3.78 12.22 20.11
N SER A 214 2.77 12.75 19.42
CA SER A 214 2.78 14.10 18.85
C SER A 214 3.06 15.15 19.92
N LYS A 215 2.36 15.09 21.06
CA LYS A 215 2.54 16.04 22.17
C LYS A 215 3.95 16.00 22.76
N LYS A 216 4.48 14.80 23.03
CA LYS A 216 5.84 14.63 23.57
C LYS A 216 6.91 15.09 22.58
N LEU A 217 6.75 14.73 21.31
CA LEU A 217 7.69 15.07 20.26
C LEU A 217 7.72 16.58 20.02
N LEU A 218 6.55 17.22 19.94
CA LEU A 218 6.42 18.67 19.82
C LEU A 218 7.12 19.40 20.97
N TYR A 219 6.88 18.97 22.22
CA TYR A 219 7.55 19.54 23.39
C TYR A 219 9.08 19.45 23.30
N ARG A 220 9.63 18.30 22.90
CA ARG A 220 11.08 18.13 22.75
C ARG A 220 11.66 18.94 21.59
N VAL A 221 10.98 19.00 20.46
CA VAL A 221 11.39 19.79 19.29
C VAL A 221 11.45 21.28 19.63
N GLN A 222 10.46 21.81 20.36
CA GLN A 222 10.42 23.21 20.78
C GLN A 222 11.55 23.59 21.75
N ASN A 223 11.98 22.66 22.62
CA ASN A 223 13.01 22.94 23.61
C ASN A 223 14.44 22.72 23.09
N ASN A 224 14.67 21.68 22.28
CA ASN A 224 16.02 21.22 21.93
C ASN A 224 16.41 21.51 20.47
N ASN A 225 15.49 21.96 19.61
CA ASN A 225 15.72 22.20 18.17
C ASN A 225 16.42 21.02 17.45
N ASN A 226 16.24 19.79 17.93
CA ASN A 226 16.90 18.61 17.38
C ASN A 226 16.37 18.28 15.97
N ASN A 227 17.27 18.15 15.00
CA ASN A 227 16.93 17.89 13.60
C ASN A 227 16.20 16.56 13.40
N ALA A 228 16.75 15.47 13.93
CA ALA A 228 16.18 14.14 13.77
C ALA A 228 14.81 13.99 14.43
N LEU A 229 14.57 14.67 15.57
CA LEU A 229 13.23 14.74 16.17
C LEU A 229 12.25 15.58 15.34
N THR A 230 12.72 16.68 14.76
CA THR A 230 11.90 17.51 13.84
C THR A 230 11.48 16.68 12.61
N GLU A 231 12.42 15.91 12.06
CA GLU A 231 12.19 14.99 10.94
C GLU A 231 11.21 13.86 11.30
N LEU A 232 11.27 13.33 12.52
CA LEU A 232 10.26 12.38 13.00
C LEU A 232 8.88 13.04 13.11
N LEU A 233 8.81 14.30 13.51
CA LEU A 233 7.55 15.04 13.67
C LEU A 233 6.90 15.34 12.33
N ILE A 234 7.68 15.77 11.34
CA ILE A 234 7.23 15.95 9.95
C ILE A 234 6.67 14.63 9.41
N TRP A 235 7.43 13.53 9.56
CA TRP A 235 6.97 12.20 9.15
C TRP A 235 5.65 11.83 9.83
N LEU A 236 5.52 12.10 11.13
CA LEU A 236 4.31 11.81 11.89
C LEU A 236 3.10 12.58 11.36
N TYR A 237 3.26 13.87 11.02
CA TYR A 237 2.18 14.69 10.44
C TYR A 237 1.80 14.26 9.03
N ILE A 238 2.76 13.86 8.20
CA ILE A 238 2.47 13.28 6.88
C ILE A 238 1.61 12.02 7.03
N GLN A 239 1.95 11.12 7.95
CA GLN A 239 1.16 9.89 8.17
C GLN A 239 -0.27 10.16 8.67
N SER A 240 -0.55 11.33 9.26
CA SER A 240 -1.88 11.70 9.74
C SER A 240 -2.65 12.64 8.81
N ASN A 241 -2.08 12.91 7.63
CA ASN A 241 -2.56 13.87 6.64
C ASN A 241 -2.65 15.32 7.17
N ASP A 242 -1.87 15.66 8.19
CA ASP A 242 -1.79 17.03 8.71
C ASP A 242 -0.68 17.81 7.99
N TYR A 243 -0.93 18.09 6.70
CA TYR A 243 0.04 18.75 5.82
C TYR A 243 0.32 20.20 6.21
N ASP A 244 -0.61 20.89 6.88
CA ASP A 244 -0.39 22.25 7.37
C ASP A 244 0.64 22.30 8.50
N ALA A 245 0.56 21.36 9.45
CA ALA A 245 1.59 21.21 10.47
C ALA A 245 2.93 20.75 9.86
N ALA A 246 2.90 19.76 8.97
CA ALA A 246 4.10 19.30 8.26
C ALA A 246 4.81 20.46 7.54
N TYR A 247 4.08 21.31 6.82
CA TYR A 247 4.63 22.49 6.14
C TYR A 247 5.41 23.42 7.07
N ILE A 248 4.88 23.71 8.26
CA ILE A 248 5.54 24.62 9.21
C ILE A 248 6.89 24.05 9.65
N PHE A 249 6.94 22.78 10.03
CA PHE A 249 8.17 22.15 10.51
C PHE A 249 9.16 21.87 9.37
N THR A 250 8.68 21.50 8.18
CA THR A 250 9.55 21.35 7.00
C THR A 250 10.19 22.67 6.62
N LYS A 251 9.42 23.78 6.58
CA LYS A 251 9.96 25.13 6.33
C LYS A 251 11.00 25.55 7.37
N ALA A 252 10.76 25.24 8.65
CA ALA A 252 11.72 25.55 9.71
C ALA A 252 13.02 24.73 9.56
N LEU A 253 12.89 23.44 9.23
CA LEU A 253 14.04 22.54 9.05
C LEU A 253 14.86 22.91 7.81
N ASP A 254 14.20 23.16 6.68
CA ASP A 254 14.81 23.60 5.42
C ASP A 254 15.66 24.86 5.61
N LYS A 255 15.13 25.88 6.31
CA LYS A 255 15.87 27.10 6.66
C LYS A 255 17.07 26.84 7.58
N ARG A 256 16.91 25.95 8.56
CA ARG A 256 17.96 25.62 9.53
C ARG A 256 19.12 24.86 8.88
N LEU A 257 18.81 23.95 7.95
CA LEU A 257 19.78 23.12 7.25
C LEU A 257 20.28 23.74 5.94
N LYS A 258 19.66 24.82 5.46
CA LYS A 258 19.97 25.51 4.20
C LYS A 258 19.90 24.57 2.99
N GLU A 259 18.80 23.84 2.89
CA GLU A 259 18.61 22.80 1.86
C GLU A 259 17.99 23.33 0.57
N ASN A 260 17.82 24.66 0.48
CA ASN A 260 17.31 25.36 -0.69
C ASN A 260 15.96 24.83 -1.19
N GLY A 261 15.13 24.26 -0.32
CA GLY A 261 13.78 23.83 -0.64
C GLY A 261 13.61 22.35 -0.97
N HIS A 262 14.66 21.52 -1.00
CA HIS A 262 14.54 20.10 -1.37
C HIS A 262 13.44 19.37 -0.60
N ARG A 263 13.44 19.46 0.75
CA ARG A 263 12.41 18.81 1.58
C ARG A 263 11.02 19.40 1.37
N MET A 264 10.93 20.68 1.00
CA MET A 264 9.65 21.30 0.71
C MET A 264 9.08 20.80 -0.63
N PHE A 265 9.93 20.58 -1.63
CA PHE A 265 9.53 19.96 -2.89
C PHE A 265 9.01 18.54 -2.67
N ASP A 266 9.72 17.74 -1.87
CA ASP A 266 9.26 16.39 -1.48
C ASP A 266 7.90 16.43 -0.78
N LEU A 267 7.69 17.37 0.16
CA LEU A 267 6.41 17.53 0.85
C LEU A 267 5.29 17.96 -0.13
N ALA A 268 5.59 18.83 -1.08
CA ALA A 268 4.64 19.28 -2.09
C ALA A 268 4.14 18.11 -2.94
N TYR A 269 5.06 17.25 -3.38
CA TYR A 269 4.75 16.06 -4.16
C TYR A 269 3.94 15.03 -3.34
N ILE A 270 4.33 14.76 -2.08
CA ILE A 270 3.57 13.86 -1.21
C ILE A 270 2.14 14.38 -0.97
N ALA A 271 1.98 15.69 -0.73
CA ALA A 271 0.67 16.29 -0.55
C ALA A 271 -0.19 16.18 -1.82
N TYR A 272 0.41 16.37 -2.99
CA TYR A 272 -0.25 16.20 -4.30
C TYR A 272 -0.74 14.75 -4.50
N GLU A 273 0.11 13.75 -4.31
CA GLU A 273 -0.24 12.33 -4.44
C GLU A 273 -1.37 11.92 -3.48
N ASN A 274 -1.47 12.57 -2.32
CA ASN A 274 -2.55 12.37 -1.35
C ASN A 274 -3.78 13.26 -1.59
N LYS A 275 -3.87 13.93 -2.76
CA LYS A 275 -4.95 14.84 -3.17
C LYS A 275 -5.14 16.05 -2.25
N ALA A 276 -4.14 16.38 -1.44
CA ALA A 276 -4.12 17.59 -0.61
C ALA A 276 -3.62 18.79 -1.43
N PHE A 277 -4.33 19.11 -2.52
CA PHE A 277 -3.92 20.08 -3.52
C PHE A 277 -3.60 21.46 -2.93
N LYS A 278 -4.45 21.96 -2.03
CA LYS A 278 -4.25 23.27 -1.36
C LYS A 278 -2.91 23.35 -0.63
N GLN A 279 -2.53 22.30 0.10
CA GLN A 279 -1.27 22.26 0.84
C GLN A 279 -0.08 22.04 -0.08
N SER A 280 -0.23 21.25 -1.15
CA SER A 280 0.78 21.11 -2.20
C SER A 280 1.11 22.46 -2.86
N LEU A 281 0.08 23.21 -3.28
CA LEU A 281 0.21 24.56 -3.85
C LEU A 281 0.94 25.53 -2.89
N LYS A 282 0.65 25.45 -1.59
CA LYS A 282 1.34 26.24 -0.56
C LYS A 282 2.83 25.91 -0.45
N CYS A 283 3.20 24.64 -0.66
CA CYS A 283 4.60 24.20 -0.66
C CYS A 283 5.33 24.69 -1.92
N TYR A 284 4.73 24.54 -3.11
CA TYR A 284 5.32 25.07 -4.34
C TYR A 284 5.44 26.59 -4.32
N GLN A 285 4.44 27.30 -3.78
CA GLN A 285 4.53 28.76 -3.62
C GLN A 285 5.74 29.16 -2.77
N TYR A 286 6.02 28.44 -1.67
CA TYR A 286 7.21 28.71 -0.88
C TYR A 286 8.51 28.59 -1.69
N LEU A 287 8.62 27.59 -2.56
CA LEU A 287 9.80 27.41 -3.41
C LEU A 287 9.97 28.54 -4.42
N ILE A 288 8.86 29.00 -5.01
CA ILE A 288 8.84 30.15 -5.92
C ILE A 288 9.27 31.42 -5.18
N ASP A 289 8.80 31.60 -3.93
CA ASP A 289 9.13 32.74 -3.08
C ASP A 289 10.62 32.78 -2.65
N LEU A 290 11.37 31.67 -2.79
CA LEU A 290 12.81 31.65 -2.56
C LEU A 290 13.61 32.38 -3.67
N GLY A 291 12.97 32.68 -4.80
CA GLY A 291 13.54 33.45 -5.91
C GLY A 291 13.89 32.62 -7.14
N SER A 292 14.07 33.29 -8.28
CA SER A 292 14.34 32.68 -9.59
C SER A 292 15.66 31.92 -9.67
N ASP A 293 16.62 32.26 -8.82
CA ASP A 293 17.93 31.59 -8.76
C ASP A 293 17.89 30.24 -8.03
N ASN A 294 16.74 29.89 -7.41
CA ASN A 294 16.57 28.61 -6.73
C ASN A 294 16.48 27.46 -7.74
N SER A 295 17.16 26.33 -7.46
CA SER A 295 17.18 25.17 -8.35
C SER A 295 15.81 24.54 -8.60
N PHE A 296 14.86 24.71 -7.68
CA PHE A 296 13.48 24.20 -7.81
C PHE A 296 12.50 25.24 -8.35
N TYR A 297 12.94 26.45 -8.74
CA TYR A 297 12.03 27.50 -9.17
C TYR A 297 11.18 27.09 -10.37
N VAL A 298 11.83 26.55 -11.40
CA VAL A 298 11.19 26.08 -12.64
C VAL A 298 10.21 24.93 -12.34
N ASP A 299 10.68 23.88 -11.67
CA ASP A 299 9.87 22.71 -11.32
C ASP A 299 8.66 23.06 -10.45
N ALA A 300 8.85 23.97 -9.48
CA ALA A 300 7.78 24.44 -8.61
C ALA A 300 6.73 25.25 -9.36
N LYS A 301 7.12 26.10 -10.33
CA LYS A 301 6.16 26.81 -11.18
C LYS A 301 5.36 25.86 -12.05
N ILE A 302 6.03 24.94 -12.74
CA ILE A 302 5.39 23.93 -13.58
C ILE A 302 4.40 23.11 -12.75
N SER A 303 4.86 22.56 -11.63
CA SER A 303 4.04 21.71 -10.77
C SER A 303 2.90 22.48 -10.13
N LYS A 304 3.09 23.73 -9.73
CA LYS A 304 2.00 24.57 -9.19
C LYS A 304 0.86 24.72 -10.19
N VAL A 305 1.14 25.01 -11.46
CA VAL A 305 0.10 25.18 -12.49
C VAL A 305 -0.63 23.87 -12.77
N ILE A 306 0.11 22.76 -12.93
CA ILE A 306 -0.49 21.42 -13.15
C ILE A 306 -1.40 21.04 -11.98
N VAL A 307 -0.93 21.21 -10.74
CA VAL A 307 -1.72 20.91 -9.54
C VAL A 307 -2.95 21.82 -9.42
N SER A 308 -2.83 23.10 -9.76
CA SER A 308 -3.97 24.01 -9.83
C SER A 308 -4.98 23.57 -10.90
N GLY A 309 -4.51 23.11 -12.06
CA GLY A 309 -5.36 22.58 -13.12
C GLY A 309 -6.15 21.36 -12.67
N GLU A 310 -5.47 20.38 -12.06
CA GLU A 310 -6.12 19.20 -11.52
C GLU A 310 -7.11 19.52 -10.38
N GLU A 311 -6.79 20.45 -9.49
CA GLU A 311 -7.69 20.87 -8.42
C GLU A 311 -9.00 21.43 -8.97
N ILE A 312 -8.91 22.32 -9.97
CA ILE A 312 -10.07 22.98 -10.58
C ILE A 312 -10.90 21.98 -11.40
N ILE A 313 -10.24 21.15 -12.22
CA ILE A 313 -10.92 20.21 -13.12
C ILE A 313 -11.64 19.10 -12.35
N ASN A 314 -11.10 18.67 -11.20
CA ASN A 314 -11.68 17.59 -10.40
C ASN A 314 -12.90 18.01 -9.55
N ARG A 315 -13.31 19.28 -9.60
CA ARG A 315 -14.50 19.80 -8.91
C ARG A 315 -15.41 20.55 -9.87
N GLU A 316 -16.58 20.93 -9.37
CA GLU A 316 -17.40 21.91 -10.07
C GLU A 316 -16.64 23.24 -10.17
N HIS A 317 -16.52 23.73 -11.41
CA HIS A 317 -15.77 24.91 -11.75
C HIS A 317 -16.57 25.81 -12.69
N THR A 318 -16.25 27.09 -12.63
CA THR A 318 -16.83 28.14 -13.45
C THR A 318 -15.96 28.39 -14.68
N LYS A 319 -16.57 28.97 -15.72
CA LYS A 319 -15.84 29.41 -16.91
C LYS A 319 -14.71 30.40 -16.56
N ASN A 320 -14.91 31.26 -15.57
CA ASN A 320 -13.88 32.22 -15.14
C ASN A 320 -12.67 31.54 -14.50
N GLU A 321 -12.87 30.45 -13.75
CA GLU A 321 -11.76 29.66 -13.19
C GLU A 321 -10.95 29.00 -14.31
N LEU A 322 -11.60 28.45 -15.33
CA LEU A 322 -10.90 27.90 -16.51
C LEU A 322 -10.12 28.97 -17.29
N LEU A 323 -10.67 30.17 -17.44
CA LEU A 323 -9.98 31.29 -18.10
C LEU A 323 -8.79 31.80 -17.28
N THR A 324 -8.90 31.80 -15.95
CA THR A 324 -7.77 32.16 -15.07
C THR A 324 -6.67 31.12 -15.20
N LEU A 325 -7.03 29.84 -15.10
CA LEU A 325 -6.12 28.72 -15.28
C LEU A 325 -5.41 28.77 -16.65
N ASN A 326 -6.16 29.05 -17.72
CA ASN A 326 -5.60 29.25 -19.05
C ASN A 326 -4.49 30.32 -19.08
N ASN A 327 -4.72 31.45 -18.39
CA ASN A 327 -3.73 32.53 -18.30
C ASN A 327 -2.52 32.12 -17.46
N ASP A 328 -2.71 31.31 -16.42
CA ASP A 328 -1.63 30.78 -15.58
C ASP A 328 -0.70 29.85 -16.40
N TYR A 329 -1.27 28.96 -17.23
CA TYR A 329 -0.47 28.15 -18.17
C TYR A 329 0.28 29.04 -19.16
N GLN A 330 -0.43 29.94 -19.83
CA GLN A 330 0.16 30.79 -20.87
C GLN A 330 1.30 31.64 -20.30
N SER A 331 1.07 32.35 -19.19
CA SER A 331 2.08 33.19 -18.56
C SER A 331 3.30 32.42 -18.08
N THR A 332 3.10 31.20 -17.56
CA THR A 332 4.22 30.35 -17.12
C THR A 332 5.05 29.85 -18.31
N ILE A 333 4.40 29.48 -19.42
CA ILE A 333 5.08 29.07 -20.65
C ILE A 333 5.85 30.25 -21.26
N ASP A 334 5.25 31.44 -21.29
CA ASP A 334 5.87 32.65 -21.84
C ASP A 334 7.07 33.12 -21.00
N GLU A 335 7.00 32.99 -19.67
CA GLU A 335 8.07 33.39 -18.76
C GLU A 335 9.27 32.42 -18.82
N LEU A 336 9.02 31.12 -18.74
CA LEU A 336 10.08 30.11 -18.68
C LEU A 336 10.67 29.78 -20.05
N GLY A 337 9.92 30.05 -21.12
CA GLY A 337 10.29 29.72 -22.48
C GLY A 337 10.10 28.24 -22.81
N LYS A 338 9.72 27.97 -24.06
CA LYS A 338 9.42 26.62 -24.53
C LYS A 338 10.70 25.79 -24.62
N SER A 339 10.72 24.65 -23.94
CA SER A 339 11.86 23.75 -23.85
C SER A 339 11.39 22.32 -23.56
N LEU A 340 12.31 21.35 -23.58
CA LEU A 340 12.00 19.95 -23.26
C LEU A 340 11.36 19.80 -21.87
N ASP A 341 11.84 20.55 -20.88
CA ASP A 341 11.36 20.48 -19.49
C ASP A 341 9.91 20.97 -19.36
N LEU A 342 9.47 21.86 -20.26
CA LEU A 342 8.10 22.39 -20.28
C LEU A 342 7.10 21.53 -21.04
N VAL A 343 7.53 20.47 -21.73
CA VAL A 343 6.63 19.65 -22.56
C VAL A 343 5.50 19.05 -21.72
N TYR A 344 5.75 18.65 -20.47
CA TYR A 344 4.68 18.17 -19.59
C TYR A 344 3.62 19.23 -19.31
N LEU A 345 4.04 20.48 -19.03
CA LEU A 345 3.14 21.61 -18.83
C LEU A 345 2.36 21.95 -20.10
N MET A 346 3.03 21.97 -21.25
CA MET A 346 2.41 22.28 -22.54
C MET A 346 1.41 21.21 -22.97
N LYS A 347 1.74 19.92 -22.76
CA LYS A 347 0.80 18.80 -23.00
C LYS A 347 -0.46 18.94 -22.14
N ASP A 348 -0.29 19.28 -20.86
CA ASP A 348 -1.42 19.50 -19.95
C ASP A 348 -2.22 20.77 -20.31
N PHE A 349 -1.55 21.82 -20.80
CA PHE A 349 -2.21 22.99 -21.36
C PHE A 349 -3.05 22.66 -22.61
N ALA A 350 -2.51 21.84 -23.51
CA ALA A 350 -3.26 21.36 -24.68
C ALA A 350 -4.50 20.54 -24.26
N LYS A 351 -4.39 19.74 -23.20
CA LYS A 351 -5.53 19.02 -22.63
C LYS A 351 -6.61 19.99 -22.12
N LEU A 352 -6.23 21.04 -21.38
CA LEU A 352 -7.16 22.09 -20.96
C LEU A 352 -7.86 22.73 -22.17
N LYS A 353 -7.08 23.12 -23.18
CA LYS A 353 -7.57 23.74 -24.41
C LYS A 353 -8.58 22.86 -25.14
N ALA A 354 -8.24 21.59 -25.38
CA ALA A 354 -9.08 20.68 -26.14
C ALA A 354 -10.36 20.27 -25.39
N TYR A 355 -10.24 19.78 -24.16
CA TYR A 355 -11.33 19.08 -23.48
C TYR A 355 -12.21 19.97 -22.59
N HIS A 356 -11.70 21.13 -22.16
CA HIS A 356 -12.42 22.02 -21.24
C HIS A 356 -12.77 23.38 -21.87
N LEU A 357 -11.91 23.90 -22.75
CA LEU A 357 -12.16 25.17 -23.44
C LEU A 357 -12.69 24.98 -24.88
N TYR A 358 -12.68 23.74 -25.39
CA TYR A 358 -13.10 23.39 -26.74
C TYR A 358 -12.33 24.14 -27.86
N GLU A 359 -11.09 24.52 -27.57
CA GLU A 359 -10.15 25.17 -28.49
C GLU A 359 -9.20 24.11 -29.10
N THR A 360 -9.75 23.21 -29.90
CA THR A 360 -9.02 22.01 -30.38
C THR A 360 -7.90 22.32 -31.36
N GLU A 361 -8.03 23.33 -32.23
CA GLU A 361 -6.95 23.73 -33.14
C GLU A 361 -5.73 24.29 -32.38
N THR A 362 -5.97 25.13 -31.37
CA THR A 362 -4.90 25.63 -30.48
C THR A 362 -4.20 24.47 -29.76
N ALA A 363 -4.96 23.47 -29.30
CA ALA A 363 -4.40 22.29 -28.66
C ALA A 363 -3.52 21.46 -29.61
N ILE A 364 -3.93 21.33 -30.88
CA ILE A 364 -3.14 20.68 -31.94
C ILE A 364 -1.80 21.39 -32.10
N GLU A 365 -1.80 22.72 -32.26
CA GLU A 365 -0.57 23.51 -32.43
C GLU A 365 0.40 23.30 -31.25
N ILE A 366 -0.11 23.34 -30.02
CA ILE A 366 0.69 23.10 -28.81
C ILE A 366 1.29 21.68 -28.82
N LEU A 367 0.51 20.66 -29.17
CA LEU A 367 0.98 19.27 -29.17
C LEU A 367 2.00 18.99 -30.28
N GLU A 368 1.83 19.58 -31.46
CA GLU A 368 2.81 19.50 -32.54
C GLU A 368 4.14 20.11 -32.09
N GLU A 369 4.11 21.23 -31.38
CA GLU A 369 5.30 21.83 -30.78
C GLU A 369 5.93 20.95 -29.70
N CYS A 370 5.11 20.36 -28.81
CA CYS A 370 5.56 19.37 -27.82
C CYS A 370 6.30 18.20 -28.49
N ILE A 371 5.75 17.67 -29.59
CA ILE A 371 6.33 16.54 -30.33
C ILE A 371 7.68 16.93 -30.95
N ASN A 372 7.80 18.16 -31.47
CA ASN A 372 9.03 18.69 -32.07
C ASN A 372 10.13 18.96 -31.03
N LEU A 373 9.76 19.42 -29.83
CA LEU A 373 10.69 19.65 -28.72
C LEU A 373 11.14 18.34 -28.05
N SER A 374 10.28 17.31 -28.07
CA SER A 374 10.55 16.03 -27.42
C SER A 374 11.56 15.17 -28.18
N THR A 375 12.46 14.52 -27.45
CA THR A 375 13.24 13.39 -27.99
C THR A 375 12.35 12.17 -28.17
N LYS A 376 12.71 11.27 -29.10
CA LYS A 376 12.01 9.98 -29.28
C LYS A 376 11.98 9.24 -27.94
N GLY A 377 10.78 9.02 -27.40
CA GLY A 377 10.56 8.48 -26.07
C GLY A 377 9.08 8.48 -25.70
N GLU A 378 8.78 8.07 -24.47
CA GLU A 378 7.41 7.89 -23.98
C GLU A 378 6.62 9.21 -23.97
N LEU A 379 7.24 10.32 -23.55
CA LEU A 379 6.60 11.64 -23.56
C LEU A 379 6.15 12.09 -24.97
N GLN A 380 6.98 11.86 -25.99
CA GLN A 380 6.60 12.15 -27.38
C GLN A 380 5.44 11.26 -27.83
N ALA A 381 5.44 9.99 -27.43
CA ALA A 381 4.34 9.07 -27.73
C ALA A 381 3.03 9.51 -27.05
N GLU A 382 3.06 9.92 -25.78
CA GLU A 382 1.89 10.46 -25.08
C GLU A 382 1.32 11.70 -25.79
N CYS A 383 2.18 12.63 -26.24
CA CYS A 383 1.74 13.79 -26.99
C CYS A 383 1.10 13.38 -28.33
N LYS A 384 1.64 12.38 -29.04
CA LYS A 384 1.06 11.86 -30.28
C LYS A 384 -0.28 11.16 -30.08
N LEU A 385 -0.43 10.40 -29.00
CA LEU A 385 -1.71 9.77 -28.68
C LEU A 385 -2.78 10.84 -28.41
N MET A 386 -2.47 11.84 -27.60
CA MET A 386 -3.38 12.96 -27.34
C MET A 386 -3.68 13.77 -28.62
N LEU A 387 -2.68 13.97 -29.47
CA LEU A 387 -2.88 14.63 -30.76
C LEU A 387 -3.83 13.82 -31.66
N GLY A 388 -3.66 12.50 -31.71
CA GLY A 388 -4.57 11.60 -32.42
C GLY A 388 -6.00 11.65 -31.88
N ASP A 389 -6.16 11.73 -30.55
CA ASP A 389 -7.47 11.87 -29.90
C ASP A 389 -8.17 13.16 -30.35
N ILE A 390 -7.44 14.27 -30.36
CA ILE A 390 -7.98 15.58 -30.76
C ILE A 390 -8.29 15.62 -32.26
N TYR A 391 -7.47 14.99 -33.10
CA TYR A 391 -7.79 14.83 -34.52
C TYR A 391 -9.10 14.06 -34.72
N LEU A 392 -9.33 12.98 -33.96
CA LEU A 392 -10.58 12.23 -34.02
C LEU A 392 -11.79 13.08 -33.54
N ILE A 393 -11.60 13.93 -32.52
CA ILE A 393 -12.61 14.90 -32.09
C ILE A 393 -12.96 15.87 -33.23
N ASN A 394 -11.96 16.27 -34.02
CA ASN A 394 -12.11 17.17 -35.16
C ASN A 394 -12.50 16.47 -36.49
N ASN A 395 -12.93 15.20 -36.46
CA ASN A 395 -13.26 14.40 -37.67
C ASN A 395 -12.09 14.23 -38.65
N ARG A 396 -10.84 14.24 -38.16
CA ARG A 396 -9.62 14.01 -38.94
C ARG A 396 -9.08 12.61 -38.70
N ASP A 397 -9.89 11.60 -39.01
CA ASP A 397 -9.61 10.19 -38.70
C ASP A 397 -8.28 9.68 -39.25
N TRP A 398 -7.93 10.11 -40.47
CA TRP A 398 -6.68 9.71 -41.12
C TRP A 398 -5.46 10.25 -40.38
N ASP A 399 -5.52 11.50 -39.92
CA ASP A 399 -4.45 12.10 -39.13
C ASP A 399 -4.32 11.39 -37.77
N ALA A 400 -5.44 11.03 -37.15
CA ALA A 400 -5.45 10.22 -35.92
C ALA A 400 -4.78 8.85 -36.13
N ILE A 401 -5.15 8.12 -37.18
CA ILE A 401 -4.55 6.82 -37.53
C ILE A 401 -3.04 6.94 -37.73
N ILE A 402 -2.57 8.02 -38.37
CA ILE A 402 -1.13 8.27 -38.57
C ILE A 402 -0.44 8.39 -37.21
N GLN A 403 -0.94 9.22 -36.31
CA GLN A 403 -0.33 9.42 -35.00
C GLN A 403 -0.27 8.11 -34.18
N TYR A 404 -1.40 7.38 -34.10
CA TYR A 404 -1.45 6.10 -33.40
C TYR A 404 -0.50 5.07 -34.02
N SER A 405 -0.43 4.98 -35.35
CA SER A 405 0.45 4.02 -36.03
C SER A 405 1.92 4.33 -35.82
N GLN A 406 2.30 5.61 -35.72
CA GLN A 406 3.67 6.00 -35.38
C GLN A 406 4.06 5.55 -33.97
N VAL A 407 3.15 5.69 -33.00
CA VAL A 407 3.39 5.25 -31.62
C VAL A 407 3.47 3.72 -31.54
N GLU A 408 2.50 3.01 -32.11
CA GLU A 408 2.50 1.54 -32.15
C GLU A 408 3.79 0.99 -32.76
N LYS A 409 4.24 1.54 -33.89
CA LYS A 409 5.46 1.10 -34.56
C LYS A 409 6.72 1.36 -33.72
N ALA A 410 6.75 2.45 -32.96
CA ALA A 410 7.89 2.79 -32.10
C ALA A 410 7.91 1.99 -30.78
N PHE A 411 6.75 1.50 -30.31
CA PHE A 411 6.56 0.93 -28.98
C PHE A 411 5.87 -0.46 -28.99
N GLN A 412 6.21 -1.32 -29.94
CA GLN A 412 5.49 -2.59 -30.21
C GLN A 412 5.21 -3.46 -28.98
N GLU A 413 6.18 -3.59 -28.07
CA GLU A 413 6.11 -4.45 -26.87
C GLU A 413 5.83 -3.67 -25.57
N ASN A 414 5.59 -2.36 -25.65
CA ASN A 414 5.35 -1.50 -24.49
C ASN A 414 3.85 -1.23 -24.34
N PRO A 415 3.32 -1.15 -23.11
CA PRO A 415 1.92 -0.76 -22.85
C PRO A 415 1.43 0.44 -23.68
N ILE A 416 2.25 1.47 -23.88
CA ILE A 416 1.84 2.64 -24.68
C ILE A 416 1.61 2.32 -26.16
N GLY A 417 2.35 1.37 -26.73
CA GLY A 417 2.15 0.92 -28.11
C GLY A 417 0.94 0.01 -28.25
N HIS A 418 0.63 -0.80 -27.23
CA HIS A 418 -0.62 -1.55 -27.17
C HIS A 418 -1.84 -0.62 -27.08
N GLU A 419 -1.76 0.44 -26.28
CA GLU A 419 -2.77 1.49 -26.22
C GLU A 419 -2.94 2.20 -27.56
N ALA A 420 -1.84 2.53 -28.25
CA ALA A 420 -1.89 3.09 -29.60
C ALA A 420 -2.60 2.19 -30.60
N LYS A 421 -2.30 0.88 -30.57
CA LYS A 421 -2.97 -0.12 -31.40
C LYS A 421 -4.46 -0.23 -31.09
N PHE A 422 -4.84 -0.17 -29.82
CA PHE A 422 -6.24 -0.17 -29.40
C PHE A 422 -6.98 1.07 -29.92
N ARG A 423 -6.40 2.27 -29.76
CA ARG A 423 -6.97 3.52 -30.31
C ARG A 423 -7.11 3.47 -31.82
N ARG A 424 -6.14 2.90 -32.54
CA ARG A 424 -6.23 2.69 -33.99
C ARG A 424 -7.37 1.73 -34.36
N ALA A 425 -7.53 0.63 -33.62
CA ALA A 425 -8.66 -0.30 -33.80
C ALA A 425 -10.01 0.38 -33.58
N ARG A 426 -10.09 1.29 -32.59
CA ARG A 426 -11.28 2.11 -32.33
C ARG A 426 -11.62 3.06 -33.47
N VAL A 427 -10.63 3.66 -34.14
CA VAL A 427 -10.92 4.48 -35.34
C VAL A 427 -11.58 3.64 -36.43
N ALA A 428 -11.07 2.43 -36.69
CA ALA A 428 -11.71 1.55 -37.67
C ALA A 428 -13.12 1.09 -37.26
N TYR A 429 -13.34 0.87 -35.97
CA TYR A 429 -14.68 0.64 -35.41
C TYR A 429 -15.64 1.80 -35.72
N PHE A 430 -15.22 3.05 -35.48
CA PHE A 430 -16.01 4.23 -35.82
C PHE A 430 -16.24 4.39 -37.33
N GLN A 431 -15.28 3.96 -38.16
CA GLN A 431 -15.41 3.95 -39.61
C GLN A 431 -16.30 2.80 -40.15
N GLY A 432 -16.83 1.94 -39.28
CA GLY A 432 -17.62 0.77 -39.67
C GLY A 432 -16.80 -0.38 -40.28
N GLN A 433 -15.47 -0.33 -40.18
CA GLN A 433 -14.55 -1.38 -40.66
C GLN A 433 -14.40 -2.47 -39.61
N PHE A 434 -15.51 -3.12 -39.25
CA PHE A 434 -15.58 -4.04 -38.12
C PHE A 434 -14.67 -5.27 -38.25
N ASP A 435 -14.54 -5.85 -39.45
CA ASP A 435 -13.64 -6.98 -39.69
C ASP A 435 -12.18 -6.61 -39.39
N TRP A 436 -11.77 -5.41 -39.81
CA TRP A 436 -10.42 -4.93 -39.55
C TRP A 436 -10.22 -4.60 -38.07
N ALA A 437 -11.20 -3.95 -37.43
CA ALA A 437 -11.18 -3.68 -36.00
C ALA A 437 -11.02 -4.99 -35.21
N GLN A 438 -11.77 -6.04 -35.57
CA GLN A 438 -11.68 -7.34 -34.91
C GLN A 438 -10.32 -8.00 -35.06
N ALA A 439 -9.75 -7.99 -36.27
CA ALA A 439 -8.41 -8.53 -36.48
C ALA A 439 -7.36 -7.83 -35.60
N GLN A 440 -7.50 -6.51 -35.35
CA GLN A 440 -6.61 -5.79 -34.44
C GLN A 440 -6.86 -6.14 -32.97
N LEU A 441 -8.13 -6.23 -32.56
CA LEU A 441 -8.54 -6.52 -31.18
C LEU A 441 -8.16 -7.94 -30.75
N ASP A 442 -8.26 -8.93 -31.63
CA ASP A 442 -7.87 -10.32 -31.35
C ASP A 442 -6.39 -10.44 -30.98
N VAL A 443 -5.53 -9.65 -31.63
CA VAL A 443 -4.11 -9.61 -31.24
C VAL A 443 -3.92 -8.98 -29.86
N LEU A 444 -4.74 -8.00 -29.50
CA LEU A 444 -4.64 -7.30 -28.21
C LEU A 444 -5.20 -8.10 -27.03
N LYS A 445 -6.17 -8.99 -27.26
CA LYS A 445 -6.67 -9.94 -26.23
C LYS A 445 -5.55 -10.83 -25.67
N GLY A 446 -4.55 -11.14 -26.50
CA GLY A 446 -3.36 -11.91 -26.11
C GLY A 446 -2.24 -11.08 -25.45
N SER A 447 -2.41 -9.76 -25.28
CA SER A 447 -1.39 -8.90 -24.69
C SER A 447 -1.15 -9.21 -23.21
N THR A 448 0.09 -9.02 -22.74
CA THR A 448 0.45 -9.14 -21.33
C THR A 448 -0.16 -8.05 -20.45
N THR A 449 -0.61 -6.95 -21.04
CA THR A 449 -1.20 -5.82 -20.31
C THR A 449 -2.69 -6.08 -20.06
N LYS A 450 -3.03 -6.44 -18.82
CA LYS A 450 -4.41 -6.79 -18.41
C LYS A 450 -5.46 -5.73 -18.78
N LEU A 451 -5.16 -4.44 -18.57
CA LEU A 451 -6.10 -3.35 -18.86
C LEU A 451 -6.43 -3.26 -20.36
N ILE A 452 -5.41 -3.33 -21.22
CA ILE A 452 -5.61 -3.27 -22.67
C ILE A 452 -6.32 -4.53 -23.17
N ALA A 453 -5.96 -5.70 -22.65
CA ALA A 453 -6.62 -6.95 -22.99
C ALA A 453 -8.13 -6.89 -22.63
N ASN A 454 -8.48 -6.33 -21.47
CA ASN A 454 -9.88 -6.16 -21.05
C ASN A 454 -10.64 -5.19 -21.96
N ASN A 455 -10.08 -4.00 -22.25
CA ASN A 455 -10.71 -3.02 -23.14
C ASN A 455 -10.90 -3.59 -24.56
N ALA A 456 -9.88 -4.30 -25.07
CA ALA A 456 -9.93 -4.95 -26.37
C ALA A 456 -10.97 -6.09 -26.40
N MET A 457 -11.08 -6.85 -25.31
CA MET A 457 -12.10 -7.90 -25.17
C MET A 457 -13.51 -7.32 -25.19
N GLN A 458 -13.77 -6.25 -24.42
CA GLN A 458 -15.09 -5.61 -24.38
C GLN A 458 -15.54 -5.12 -25.76
N LEU A 459 -14.68 -4.33 -26.44
CA LEU A 459 -15.02 -3.84 -27.78
C LEU A 459 -15.18 -5.00 -28.79
N SER A 460 -14.39 -6.06 -28.64
CA SER A 460 -14.48 -7.21 -29.53
C SER A 460 -15.74 -8.05 -29.33
N LEU A 461 -16.19 -8.22 -28.09
CA LEU A 461 -17.47 -8.88 -27.78
C LEU A 461 -18.61 -8.06 -28.36
N LEU A 462 -18.63 -6.75 -28.08
CA LEU A 462 -19.61 -5.81 -28.63
C LEU A 462 -19.74 -5.96 -30.15
N ILE A 463 -18.61 -6.01 -30.88
CA ILE A 463 -18.60 -6.21 -32.33
C ILE A 463 -19.08 -7.61 -32.73
N THR A 464 -18.64 -8.67 -32.05
CA THR A 464 -18.99 -10.06 -32.43
C THR A 464 -20.47 -10.36 -32.22
N ASP A 465 -21.00 -9.93 -31.09
CA ASP A 465 -22.36 -10.26 -30.65
C ASP A 465 -23.40 -9.53 -31.51
N ASN A 466 -23.00 -8.44 -32.17
CA ASN A 466 -23.86 -7.54 -32.91
C ASN A 466 -23.62 -7.50 -34.44
N ILE A 467 -22.90 -8.46 -35.04
CA ILE A 467 -22.62 -8.52 -36.50
C ILE A 467 -23.15 -9.79 -37.21
N GLY A 468 -24.03 -10.57 -36.57
CA GLY A 468 -24.50 -11.86 -37.10
C GLY A 468 -25.73 -11.88 -38.02
N LEU A 469 -26.44 -10.76 -38.24
CA LEU A 469 -27.72 -10.70 -38.98
C LEU A 469 -27.68 -9.72 -40.17
N ASP A 470 -28.50 -9.91 -41.20
CA ASP A 470 -28.52 -9.04 -42.40
C ASP A 470 -28.76 -7.54 -42.11
N THR A 471 -29.48 -7.21 -41.02
CA THR A 471 -29.69 -5.81 -40.55
C THR A 471 -28.71 -5.36 -39.46
N SER A 472 -27.86 -6.26 -38.95
CA SER A 472 -27.00 -6.01 -37.80
C SER A 472 -25.84 -5.07 -38.09
N THR A 473 -25.29 -5.11 -39.31
CA THR A 473 -24.19 -4.20 -39.70
C THR A 473 -24.63 -2.74 -39.72
N GLN A 474 -25.85 -2.46 -40.19
CA GLN A 474 -26.38 -1.08 -40.21
C GLN A 474 -26.63 -0.56 -38.79
N ALA A 475 -27.25 -1.37 -37.93
CA ALA A 475 -27.47 -1.02 -36.52
C ALA A 475 -26.12 -0.76 -35.82
N MET A 476 -25.13 -1.64 -36.03
CA MET A 476 -23.81 -1.50 -35.42
C MET A 476 -23.05 -0.26 -35.91
N GLN A 477 -23.20 0.11 -37.18
CA GLN A 477 -22.62 1.35 -37.72
C GLN A 477 -23.27 2.60 -37.11
N MET A 478 -24.59 2.60 -36.89
CA MET A 478 -25.26 3.71 -36.19
C MET A 478 -24.82 3.80 -34.73
N TYR A 479 -24.66 2.66 -34.05
CA TYR A 479 -24.18 2.62 -32.67
C TYR A 479 -22.75 3.14 -32.55
N SER A 480 -21.83 2.71 -33.42
CA SER A 480 -20.45 3.20 -33.41
C SER A 480 -20.37 4.71 -33.67
N GLN A 481 -21.23 5.24 -34.54
CA GLN A 481 -21.34 6.68 -34.77
C GLN A 481 -21.87 7.41 -33.53
N ALA A 482 -22.82 6.83 -32.79
CA ALA A 482 -23.30 7.40 -31.53
C ALA A 482 -22.18 7.47 -30.48
N GLU A 483 -21.34 6.43 -30.38
CA GLU A 483 -20.17 6.45 -29.50
C GLU A 483 -19.12 7.48 -29.94
N LEU A 484 -18.92 7.68 -31.26
CA LEU A 484 -18.05 8.74 -31.77
C LEU A 484 -18.58 10.14 -31.40
N LEU A 485 -19.89 10.36 -31.48
CA LEU A 485 -20.51 11.62 -31.06
C LEU A 485 -20.28 11.89 -29.56
N ILE A 486 -20.38 10.87 -28.70
CA ILE A 486 -20.02 10.99 -27.27
C ILE A 486 -18.54 11.37 -27.13
N TYR A 487 -17.66 10.71 -27.88
CA TYR A 487 -16.23 11.00 -27.87
C TYR A 487 -15.91 12.45 -28.32
N GLN A 488 -16.74 13.00 -29.22
CA GLN A 488 -16.68 14.40 -29.67
C GLN A 488 -17.36 15.39 -28.71
N ASN A 489 -17.83 14.94 -27.54
CA ASN A 489 -18.61 15.72 -26.58
C ASN A 489 -19.94 16.27 -27.18
N LYS A 490 -20.51 15.58 -28.17
CA LYS A 490 -21.81 15.86 -28.78
C LYS A 490 -22.88 14.94 -28.21
N ASN A 491 -23.06 15.02 -26.89
CA ASN A 491 -23.93 14.11 -26.14
C ASN A 491 -25.39 14.19 -26.58
N ASP A 492 -25.90 15.38 -26.91
CA ASP A 492 -27.29 15.56 -27.35
C ASP A 492 -27.54 14.91 -28.71
N GLU A 493 -26.62 15.09 -29.67
CA GLU A 493 -26.69 14.44 -30.99
C GLU A 493 -26.60 12.91 -30.85
N SER A 494 -25.70 12.42 -29.98
CA SER A 494 -25.59 11.00 -29.68
C SER A 494 -26.88 10.44 -29.09
N TYR A 495 -27.47 11.12 -28.10
CA TYR A 495 -28.70 10.69 -27.45
C TYR A 495 -29.86 10.57 -28.45
N GLN A 496 -30.00 11.54 -29.35
CA GLN A 496 -31.02 11.51 -30.41
C GLN A 496 -30.80 10.35 -31.39
N LEU A 497 -29.55 10.08 -31.77
CA LEU A 497 -29.21 8.95 -32.63
C LEU A 497 -29.55 7.62 -31.93
N LEU A 498 -29.14 7.44 -30.68
CA LEU A 498 -29.45 6.28 -29.85
C LEU A 498 -30.96 6.05 -29.70
N ASP A 499 -31.73 7.11 -29.45
CA ASP A 499 -33.19 7.03 -29.32
C ASP A 499 -33.86 6.60 -30.64
N SER A 500 -33.38 7.12 -31.78
CA SER A 500 -33.85 6.73 -33.10
C SER A 500 -33.60 5.25 -33.41
N MET A 501 -32.50 4.69 -32.89
CA MET A 501 -32.16 3.28 -33.09
C MET A 501 -33.13 2.35 -32.37
N LEU A 502 -33.58 2.69 -31.15
CA LEU A 502 -34.59 1.90 -30.43
C LEU A 502 -35.92 1.82 -31.19
N SER A 503 -36.25 2.86 -31.95
CA SER A 503 -37.44 2.90 -32.81
C SER A 503 -37.24 2.19 -34.14
N THR A 504 -36.05 2.29 -34.73
CA THR A 504 -35.71 1.74 -36.06
C THR A 504 -35.42 0.25 -36.01
N PHE A 505 -34.84 -0.24 -34.90
CA PHE A 505 -34.49 -1.64 -34.68
C PHE A 505 -35.09 -2.17 -33.36
N PRO A 506 -36.43 -2.27 -33.22
CA PRO A 506 -37.05 -2.71 -31.98
C PRO A 506 -36.61 -4.13 -31.58
N GLY A 507 -36.09 -4.28 -30.36
CA GLY A 507 -35.67 -5.57 -29.82
C GLY A 507 -34.36 -6.11 -30.41
N HIS A 508 -33.54 -5.26 -31.04
CA HIS A 508 -32.19 -5.64 -31.46
C HIS A 508 -31.32 -6.02 -30.26
N ALA A 509 -30.31 -6.86 -30.48
CA ALA A 509 -29.28 -7.21 -29.49
C ALA A 509 -28.46 -6.01 -28.99
N LEU A 510 -28.61 -4.81 -29.59
CA LEU A 510 -27.93 -3.58 -29.17
C LEU A 510 -28.75 -2.79 -28.12
N SER A 511 -29.94 -3.28 -27.77
CA SER A 511 -30.91 -2.48 -27.03
C SER A 511 -30.43 -2.14 -25.62
N ASP A 512 -29.76 -3.08 -24.94
CA ASP A 512 -29.15 -2.85 -23.65
C ASP A 512 -27.95 -1.92 -23.72
N GLU A 513 -27.08 -2.05 -24.72
CA GLU A 513 -25.95 -1.13 -24.90
C GLU A 513 -26.43 0.29 -25.19
N ILE A 514 -27.47 0.44 -26.02
CA ILE A 514 -28.09 1.74 -26.30
C ILE A 514 -28.65 2.37 -25.02
N LEU A 515 -29.43 1.62 -24.24
CA LEU A 515 -30.01 2.10 -22.98
C LEU A 515 -28.92 2.42 -21.95
N TYR A 516 -27.87 1.62 -21.89
CA TYR A 516 -26.72 1.84 -21.01
C TYR A 516 -25.99 3.13 -21.38
N LYS A 517 -25.74 3.38 -22.68
CA LYS A 517 -25.13 4.63 -23.15
C LYS A 517 -25.99 5.86 -22.90
N GLN A 518 -27.31 5.76 -23.13
CA GLN A 518 -28.24 6.83 -22.77
C GLN A 518 -28.19 7.12 -21.26
N ALA A 519 -28.05 6.09 -20.42
CA ALA A 519 -27.90 6.27 -18.97
C ALA A 519 -26.59 6.98 -18.60
N GLU A 520 -25.47 6.67 -19.27
CA GLU A 520 -24.19 7.36 -19.10
C GLU A 520 -24.29 8.85 -19.47
N ILE A 521 -24.95 9.16 -20.60
CA ILE A 521 -25.20 10.55 -21.03
C ILE A 521 -26.04 11.31 -20.00
N GLU A 522 -27.13 10.71 -19.52
CA GLU A 522 -28.01 11.34 -18.52
C GLU A 522 -27.31 11.53 -17.17
N PHE A 523 -26.44 10.58 -16.80
CA PHE A 523 -25.60 10.72 -15.61
C PHE A 523 -24.63 11.90 -15.73
N TYR A 524 -23.97 12.03 -16.89
CA TYR A 524 -23.08 13.16 -17.20
C TYR A 524 -23.82 14.50 -17.16
N ASN A 525 -25.05 14.54 -17.69
CA ASN A 525 -25.93 15.70 -17.66
C ASN A 525 -26.54 15.98 -16.26
N LYS A 526 -26.16 15.21 -15.23
CA LYS A 526 -26.67 15.28 -13.85
C LYS A 526 -28.16 14.97 -13.70
N ASN A 527 -28.76 14.35 -14.71
CA ASN A 527 -30.15 13.89 -14.69
C ASN A 527 -30.24 12.50 -14.02
N TYR A 528 -29.77 12.43 -12.76
CA TYR A 528 -29.60 11.19 -12.01
C TYR A 528 -30.86 10.31 -11.93
N THR A 529 -32.04 10.93 -11.85
CA THR A 529 -33.33 10.21 -11.84
C THR A 529 -33.58 9.46 -13.15
N GLN A 530 -33.23 10.07 -14.30
CA GLN A 530 -33.42 9.44 -15.59
C GLN A 530 -32.35 8.37 -15.85
N ALA A 531 -31.09 8.66 -15.51
CA ALA A 531 -30.01 7.69 -15.56
C ALA A 531 -30.33 6.43 -14.74
N ALA A 532 -30.83 6.59 -13.50
CA ALA A 532 -31.21 5.47 -12.65
C ALA A 532 -32.34 4.61 -13.25
N LYS A 533 -33.31 5.21 -13.96
CA LYS A 533 -34.37 4.46 -14.64
C LYS A 533 -33.83 3.65 -15.82
N LEU A 534 -32.91 4.23 -16.59
CA LEU A 534 -32.29 3.55 -17.74
C LEU A 534 -31.41 2.38 -17.27
N TYR A 535 -30.58 2.57 -16.24
CA TYR A 535 -29.82 1.45 -15.64
C TYR A 535 -30.73 0.39 -15.01
N GLU A 536 -31.82 0.78 -14.33
CA GLU A 536 -32.82 -0.18 -13.82
C GLU A 536 -33.43 -1.01 -14.94
N LYS A 537 -33.67 -0.39 -16.10
CA LYS A 537 -34.22 -1.08 -17.28
C LYS A 537 -33.22 -2.10 -17.82
N VAL A 538 -31.96 -1.73 -18.01
CA VAL A 538 -30.90 -2.67 -18.43
C VAL A 538 -30.78 -3.83 -17.44
N ALA A 539 -30.68 -3.52 -16.15
CA ALA A 539 -30.52 -4.51 -15.08
C ALA A 539 -31.69 -5.49 -14.92
N THR A 540 -32.91 -5.09 -15.31
CA THR A 540 -34.12 -5.93 -15.12
C THR A 540 -34.59 -6.60 -16.41
N GLU A 541 -34.63 -5.87 -17.53
CA GLU A 541 -35.10 -6.40 -18.82
C GLU A 541 -34.02 -7.22 -19.55
N PHE A 542 -32.73 -6.92 -19.32
CA PHE A 542 -31.58 -7.58 -19.95
C PHE A 542 -30.70 -8.29 -18.92
N SER A 543 -31.31 -8.82 -17.86
CA SER A 543 -30.60 -9.47 -16.74
C SER A 543 -29.76 -10.70 -17.11
N PHE A 544 -29.97 -11.25 -18.32
CA PHE A 544 -29.23 -12.37 -18.90
C PHE A 544 -27.98 -11.93 -19.67
N ASP A 545 -27.84 -10.65 -19.96
CA ASP A 545 -26.75 -10.10 -20.77
C ASP A 545 -25.56 -9.66 -19.90
N ILE A 546 -24.41 -9.44 -20.54
CA ILE A 546 -23.13 -9.13 -19.89
C ILE A 546 -23.10 -7.76 -19.22
N LEU A 547 -24.01 -6.85 -19.57
CA LEU A 547 -24.11 -5.51 -18.97
C LEU A 547 -24.97 -5.46 -17.70
N ALA A 548 -25.63 -6.56 -17.34
CA ALA A 548 -26.58 -6.55 -16.24
C ALA A 548 -25.94 -6.19 -14.90
N ASP A 549 -24.74 -6.69 -14.59
CA ASP A 549 -24.02 -6.40 -13.36
C ASP A 549 -23.42 -4.99 -13.35
N ASP A 550 -22.86 -4.53 -14.47
CA ASP A 550 -22.45 -3.13 -14.67
C ASP A 550 -23.62 -2.16 -14.40
N ALA A 551 -24.78 -2.42 -14.99
CA ALA A 551 -25.97 -1.60 -14.82
C ALA A 551 -26.50 -1.64 -13.38
N LEU A 552 -26.54 -2.82 -12.74
CA LEU A 552 -26.91 -2.96 -11.33
C LEU A 552 -25.99 -2.12 -10.43
N PHE A 553 -24.67 -2.17 -10.67
CA PHE A 553 -23.72 -1.43 -9.87
C PHE A 553 -23.88 0.08 -10.03
N LYS A 554 -23.97 0.57 -11.27
CA LYS A 554 -24.17 2.00 -11.58
C LYS A 554 -25.50 2.52 -11.02
N TRP A 555 -26.55 1.71 -11.12
CA TRP A 555 -27.84 2.03 -10.53
C TRP A 555 -27.78 2.17 -9.01
N ALA A 556 -27.14 1.23 -8.32
CA ALA A 556 -26.97 1.29 -6.87
C ALA A 556 -26.14 2.49 -6.43
N GLU A 557 -25.07 2.81 -7.18
CA GLU A 557 -24.20 3.97 -6.93
C GLU A 557 -24.97 5.29 -7.02
N ILE A 558 -25.78 5.48 -8.07
CA ILE A 558 -26.63 6.68 -8.22
C ILE A 558 -27.64 6.79 -7.07
N LEU A 559 -28.25 5.65 -6.68
CA LEU A 559 -29.19 5.63 -5.57
C LEU A 559 -28.52 5.98 -4.23
N GLU A 560 -27.31 5.49 -3.99
CA GLU A 560 -26.55 5.79 -2.77
C GLU A 560 -26.10 7.26 -2.73
N GLU A 561 -25.40 7.71 -3.77
CA GLU A 561 -24.60 8.93 -3.72
C GLU A 561 -25.36 10.18 -4.20
N ASN A 562 -26.29 10.03 -5.15
CA ASN A 562 -26.94 11.18 -5.79
C ASN A 562 -28.41 11.33 -5.37
N LEU A 563 -29.14 10.22 -5.26
CA LEU A 563 -30.58 10.23 -4.96
C LEU A 563 -30.91 9.96 -3.47
N ASN A 564 -29.91 9.65 -2.65
CA ASN A 564 -30.05 9.35 -1.22
C ASN A 564 -31.07 8.23 -0.89
N ASN A 565 -31.29 7.29 -1.81
CA ASN A 565 -32.16 6.13 -1.61
C ASN A 565 -31.37 4.91 -1.12
N ILE A 566 -30.84 5.04 0.09
CA ILE A 566 -29.92 4.07 0.70
C ILE A 566 -30.52 2.67 0.81
N SER A 567 -31.82 2.56 1.14
CA SER A 567 -32.50 1.26 1.30
C SER A 567 -32.56 0.47 -0.01
N LYS A 568 -32.86 1.14 -1.13
CA LYS A 568 -32.87 0.49 -2.45
C LYS A 568 -31.44 0.16 -2.91
N ALA A 569 -30.50 1.08 -2.73
CA ALA A 569 -29.08 0.84 -3.04
C ALA A 569 -28.51 -0.39 -2.30
N GLN A 570 -28.80 -0.51 -1.00
CA GLN A 570 -28.36 -1.64 -0.18
C GLN A 570 -28.87 -2.99 -0.74
N LYS A 571 -30.14 -3.07 -1.15
CA LYS A 571 -30.71 -4.30 -1.74
C LYS A 571 -30.05 -4.66 -3.08
N ILE A 572 -29.70 -3.67 -3.89
CA ILE A 572 -29.04 -3.91 -5.18
C ILE A 572 -27.61 -4.39 -4.95
N TYR A 573 -26.85 -3.77 -4.03
CA TYR A 573 -25.53 -4.27 -3.68
C TYR A 573 -25.57 -5.69 -3.12
N GLU A 574 -26.58 -6.03 -2.32
CA GLU A 574 -26.81 -7.41 -1.88
C GLU A 574 -27.03 -8.36 -3.06
N LYS A 575 -27.88 -7.97 -4.03
CA LYS A 575 -28.14 -8.75 -5.24
C LYS A 575 -26.86 -9.02 -6.03
N ILE A 576 -26.01 -8.02 -6.24
CA ILE A 576 -24.71 -8.20 -6.93
C ILE A 576 -23.84 -9.24 -6.19
N VAL A 577 -23.82 -9.18 -4.85
CA VAL A 577 -23.00 -10.09 -4.05
C VAL A 577 -23.52 -11.53 -4.07
N MET A 578 -24.83 -11.72 -4.18
CA MET A 578 -25.49 -13.03 -4.13
C MET A 578 -25.61 -13.69 -5.51
N ASP A 579 -26.00 -12.92 -6.52
CA ASP A 579 -26.42 -13.44 -7.83
C ASP A 579 -25.36 -13.24 -8.92
N TYR A 580 -24.42 -12.30 -8.71
CA TYR A 580 -23.35 -11.96 -9.67
C TYR A 580 -21.97 -12.14 -9.03
N SER A 581 -21.67 -13.35 -8.54
CA SER A 581 -20.43 -13.66 -7.82
C SER A 581 -19.15 -13.51 -8.65
N ASP A 582 -19.28 -13.62 -9.97
CA ASP A 582 -18.16 -13.55 -10.92
C ASP A 582 -17.96 -12.12 -11.47
N SER A 583 -18.79 -11.16 -11.05
CA SER A 583 -18.68 -9.76 -11.44
C SER A 583 -17.41 -9.12 -10.89
N ILE A 584 -16.83 -8.19 -11.67
CA ILE A 584 -15.73 -7.35 -11.18
C ILE A 584 -16.16 -6.45 -10.01
N TYR A 585 -17.46 -6.18 -9.86
CA TYR A 585 -18.01 -5.29 -8.84
C TYR A 585 -18.31 -5.98 -7.51
N THR A 586 -18.28 -7.31 -7.42
CA THR A 586 -18.69 -8.08 -6.22
C THR A 586 -17.94 -7.64 -4.95
N VAL A 587 -16.64 -7.33 -5.07
CA VAL A 587 -15.82 -6.90 -3.93
C VAL A 587 -16.23 -5.53 -3.41
N GLU A 588 -16.37 -4.54 -4.31
CA GLU A 588 -16.75 -3.18 -3.91
C GLU A 588 -18.22 -3.12 -3.47
N ALA A 589 -19.12 -3.84 -4.16
CA ALA A 589 -20.52 -3.99 -3.75
C ALA A 589 -20.63 -4.56 -2.32
N ARG A 590 -19.82 -5.58 -1.97
CA ARG A 590 -19.79 -6.13 -0.60
C ARG A 590 -19.33 -5.12 0.44
N LYS A 591 -18.34 -4.29 0.10
CA LYS A 591 -17.82 -3.24 0.98
C LYS A 591 -18.85 -2.14 1.19
N ARG A 592 -19.47 -1.63 0.11
CA ARG A 592 -20.56 -0.65 0.17
C ARG A 592 -21.76 -1.22 0.94
N PHE A 593 -22.19 -2.45 0.67
CA PHE A 593 -23.26 -3.14 1.41
C PHE A 593 -23.00 -3.20 2.93
N ARG A 594 -21.79 -3.61 3.35
CA ARG A 594 -21.41 -3.65 4.78
C ARG A 594 -21.40 -2.26 5.42
N LYS A 595 -20.91 -1.25 4.70
CA LYS A 595 -20.91 0.14 5.14
C LYS A 595 -22.35 0.62 5.36
N LEU A 596 -23.25 0.39 4.42
CA LEU A 596 -24.66 0.78 4.51
C LEU A 596 -25.42 0.02 5.61
N ARG A 597 -25.03 -1.23 5.90
CA ARG A 597 -25.59 -2.02 7.02
C ARG A 597 -25.11 -1.57 8.40
N GLY A 598 -24.02 -0.80 8.48
CA GLY A 598 -23.45 -0.32 9.74
C GLY A 598 -22.43 -1.26 10.40
N ASP A 599 -21.83 -2.19 9.65
CA ASP A 599 -20.90 -3.20 10.18
C ASP A 599 -19.46 -2.71 10.45
N GLN A 600 -19.22 -1.39 10.49
CA GLN A 600 -17.88 -0.85 10.74
C GLN A 600 -17.43 -1.12 12.18
N ASN A 601 -16.84 -2.30 12.44
CA ASN A 601 -15.83 -2.59 13.48
C ASN A 601 -15.47 -4.09 13.66
N LYS A 602 -15.66 -4.95 12.65
CA LYS A 602 -15.13 -6.33 12.71
C LYS A 602 -14.38 -6.66 11.43
N GLU A 603 -13.10 -6.32 11.42
CA GLU A 603 -12.14 -7.04 10.58
C GLU A 603 -11.31 -7.97 11.46
N LEU A 604 -11.18 -9.21 10.99
CA LEU A 604 -10.46 -10.33 11.60
C LEU A 604 -8.94 -10.15 11.49
#